data_AF-A0A480A9E8-F1
#
_entry.id   AF-A0A480A9E8-F1
#
_cell.length_a   1.000
_cell.length_b   1.000
_cell.length_c   1.000
_cell.angle_alpha   90.00
_cell.angle_beta   90.00
_cell.angle_gamma   90.00
#
_symmetry.space_group_name_H-M   'P 1'
#
loop_
_entity.id
_entity.type
_entity.pdbx_description
1 polymer ?
#
loop_
_entity_poly.entity_id
_entity_poly.type
_entity_poly.pdbx_seq_one_letter_code
_entity_poly.pdbx_strand_id
1 'polypeptide(L)' 'MLKSYEAIYENGQLTWLSEQPQVNSARVIITILQENLPSKKRRIPPSSIAGKGKTLGDIVSPIVNEEEWECLK' A
#
# COMPACT_ATOMS: atom_id res chain seq x y z
N MET A 1 11.58 -39.69 3.91
CA MET A 1 11.60 -38.24 4.18
C MET A 1 10.60 -37.58 3.25
N LEU A 2 9.78 -36.64 3.75
CA LEU A 2 8.94 -35.81 2.89
C LEU A 2 9.82 -34.80 2.15
N LYS A 3 9.58 -34.63 0.84
CA LYS A 3 10.18 -33.55 0.05
C LYS A 3 9.19 -32.42 -0.06
N SER A 4 9.59 -31.22 0.35
CA SER A 4 8.83 -29.98 0.15
C SER A 4 9.30 -29.32 -1.15
N TYR A 5 8.34 -28.78 -1.89
CA TYR A 5 8.58 -28.04 -3.13
C TYR A 5 7.91 -26.68 -3.00
N GLU A 6 8.57 -25.65 -3.50
CA GLU A 6 8.06 -24.28 -3.47
C GLU A 6 7.82 -23.79 -4.90
N ALA A 7 6.72 -23.07 -5.08
CA ALA A 7 6.32 -22.49 -6.35
C ALA A 7 5.56 -21.19 -6.12
N ILE A 8 5.66 -20.29 -7.09
CA ILE A 8 4.83 -19.09 -7.18
C ILE A 8 3.60 -19.44 -8.01
N TYR A 9 2.41 -19.10 -7.51
CA TYR A 9 1.18 -19.15 -8.27
C TYR A 9 0.71 -17.72 -8.55
N GLU A 10 0.72 -17.32 -9.82
CA GLU A 10 0.35 -15.97 -10.24
C GLU A 10 -0.55 -16.05 -11.48
N ASN A 11 -1.73 -15.41 -11.43
CA ASN A 11 -2.66 -15.33 -12.56
C ASN A 11 -3.02 -16.66 -13.23
N GLY A 12 -3.09 -17.76 -12.47
CA GLY A 12 -3.36 -19.09 -13.02
C GLY A 12 -2.14 -19.90 -13.41
N GLN A 13 -0.95 -19.29 -13.40
CA GLN A 13 0.30 -19.91 -13.79
C GLN A 13 1.12 -20.32 -12.55
N LEU A 14 1.68 -21.53 -12.60
CA LEU A 14 2.54 -22.07 -11.55
C LEU A 14 4.01 -22.07 -12.02
N THR A 15 4.89 -21.47 -11.24
CA THR A 15 6.33 -21.40 -11.51
C THR A 15 7.11 -21.97 -10.33
N TRP A 16 7.86 -23.05 -10.56
CA TRP A 16 8.68 -23.68 -9.51
C TRP A 16 9.84 -22.76 -9.11
N LEU A 17 10.01 -22.55 -7.80
CA LEU A 17 11.15 -21.80 -7.24
C LEU A 17 12.42 -22.66 -7.13
N SER A 18 12.25 -23.98 -7.17
CA SER A 18 13.32 -24.98 -7.05
C SER A 18 13.11 -26.08 -8.09
N GLU A 19 13.75 -27.24 -7.89
CA GLU A 19 13.60 -28.38 -8.77
C GLU A 19 12.15 -28.86 -8.85
N GLN A 20 11.65 -29.05 -10.07
CA GLN A 20 10.33 -29.63 -10.30
C GLN A 20 10.30 -31.10 -9.85
N PRO A 21 9.26 -31.55 -9.13
CA PRO A 21 9.10 -32.95 -8.78
C PRO A 21 8.99 -33.83 -10.03
N GLN A 22 9.90 -34.81 -10.16
CA GLN A 22 9.94 -35.78 -11.25
C GLN A 22 8.92 -36.92 -11.01
N VAL A 23 7.63 -36.60 -11.00
CA VAL A 23 6.54 -37.57 -10.79
C VAL A 23 5.40 -37.36 -11.79
N ASN A 24 4.81 -38.47 -12.27
CA ASN A 24 3.65 -38.41 -13.16
C ASN A 24 2.35 -38.11 -12.40
N SER A 25 2.23 -38.57 -11.15
CA SER A 25 1.07 -38.34 -10.28
C SER A 25 1.49 -38.43 -8.81
N ALA A 26 0.95 -37.54 -7.98
CA ALA A 26 1.20 -37.53 -6.55
C ALA A 26 0.04 -36.87 -5.78
N ARG A 27 -0.11 -37.22 -4.50
CA ARG A 27 -0.94 -36.46 -3.56
C ARG A 27 -0.15 -35.27 -3.04
N VAL A 28 -0.76 -34.09 -3.03
CA VAL A 28 -0.11 -32.83 -2.65
C VAL A 28 -0.82 -32.19 -1.46
N ILE A 29 -0.03 -31.54 -0.60
CA ILE A 29 -0.49 -30.68 0.49
C ILE A 29 -0.02 -29.26 0.13
N ILE A 30 -0.94 -28.32 0.05
CA ILE A 30 -0.66 -26.94 -0.38
C ILE A 30 -0.76 -26.01 0.84
N THR A 31 0.27 -25.18 1.02
CA THR A 31 0.26 -24.09 2.01
C THR A 31 0.22 -22.76 1.25
N ILE A 32 -0.82 -21.96 1.47
CA ILE A 32 -0.96 -20.63 0.85
C ILE A 32 -0.44 -19.59 1.84
N LEU A 33 0.60 -18.85 1.45
CA LEU A 33 1.12 -17.72 2.20
C LEU A 33 0.52 -16.43 1.64
N GLN A 34 -0.38 -15.81 2.39
CA GLN A 34 -0.90 -14.50 2.02
C GLN A 34 0.13 -13.42 2.39
N GLU A 35 0.67 -12.73 1.40
CA GLU A 35 1.44 -11.51 1.65
C GLU A 35 0.48 -10.40 2.08
N ASN A 36 0.55 -10.02 3.37
CA ASN A 36 -0.13 -8.83 3.84
C ASN A 36 0.68 -7.62 3.39
N LEU A 37 0.24 -6.96 2.31
CA LEU A 37 0.78 -5.66 1.95
C LEU A 37 0.65 -4.72 3.16
N PRO A 38 1.71 -3.99 3.55
CA PRO A 38 1.64 -3.08 4.68
C PRO A 38 0.53 -2.07 4.41
N SER A 39 -0.45 -2.01 5.30
CA SER A 39 -1.53 -1.01 5.19
C SER A 39 -0.88 0.37 5.10
N LYS A 40 -1.20 1.16 4.06
CA LYS A 40 -0.72 2.55 3.96
C LYS A 40 -1.12 3.29 5.24
N LYS A 41 -0.15 3.53 6.12
CA LYS A 41 -0.35 4.24 7.37
C LYS A 41 -0.65 5.70 7.03
N ARG A 42 -1.94 6.07 7.01
CA ARG A 42 -2.35 7.48 6.87
C ARG A 42 -1.89 8.23 8.11
N ARG A 43 -1.32 9.42 7.93
CA ARG A 43 -1.02 10.33 9.04
C ARG A 43 -2.35 10.75 9.66
N ILE A 44 -2.49 10.54 10.96
CA ILE A 44 -3.65 10.97 11.74
C ILE A 44 -3.14 12.03 12.71
N PRO A 45 -3.74 13.23 12.75
CA PRO A 45 -3.38 14.23 13.74
C PRO A 45 -3.64 13.69 15.16
N PRO A 46 -2.88 14.12 16.18
CA PRO A 46 -3.12 13.73 17.56
C PRO A 46 -4.57 14.03 18.00
N SER A 47 -5.16 13.14 18.82
CA SER A 47 -6.49 13.37 19.39
C SER A 47 -6.56 14.67 20.21
N SER A 48 -5.44 15.09 20.77
CA SER A 48 -5.32 16.32 21.56
C SER A 48 -5.62 17.60 20.77
N ILE A 49 -5.60 17.57 19.44
CA ILE A 49 -5.91 18.72 18.57
C ILE A 49 -7.24 18.60 17.82
N ALA A 50 -7.98 17.50 18.03
CA ALA A 50 -9.28 17.31 17.42
C ALA A 50 -10.25 18.44 17.83
N GLY A 51 -10.90 19.07 16.85
CA GLY A 51 -11.85 20.17 17.07
C GLY A 51 -11.25 21.50 17.54
N LYS A 52 -9.92 21.59 17.69
CA LYS A 52 -9.23 22.82 18.12
C LYS A 52 -8.78 23.71 16.95
N GLY A 53 -8.82 23.21 15.73
CA GLY A 53 -8.53 23.99 14.53
C GLY A 53 -9.61 25.02 14.27
N LYS A 54 -9.21 26.25 13.97
CA LYS A 54 -10.11 27.30 13.50
C LYS A 54 -9.48 27.96 12.29
N THR A 55 -10.27 28.19 11.25
CA THR A 55 -9.85 28.99 10.11
C THR A 55 -9.82 30.47 10.54
N LEU A 56 -8.67 31.12 10.37
CA LEU A 56 -8.48 32.53 10.78
C LEU A 56 -8.80 33.54 9.67
N GLY A 57 -9.05 33.09 8.45
CA GLY A 57 -9.37 33.95 7.31
C GLY A 57 -10.31 33.25 6.32
N ASP A 58 -10.67 33.96 5.26
CA ASP A 58 -11.33 33.34 4.11
C ASP A 58 -10.34 32.40 3.41
N ILE A 59 -10.77 31.18 3.11
CA ILE A 59 -9.93 30.17 2.43
C ILE A 59 -9.92 30.43 0.92
N VAL A 60 -10.91 31.18 0.43
CA VAL A 60 -11.11 31.45 -0.99
C VAL A 60 -10.41 32.74 -1.42
N SER A 61 -10.47 33.78 -0.58
CA SER A 61 -9.84 35.05 -0.90
C SER A 61 -8.34 35.06 -0.59
N PRO A 62 -7.50 35.68 -1.46
CA PRO A 62 -6.09 35.88 -1.16
C PRO A 62 -5.94 36.75 0.09
N ILE A 63 -4.95 36.42 0.93
CA ILE A 63 -4.64 37.19 2.14
C ILE A 63 -4.00 38.56 1.83
N VAL A 64 -3.55 38.74 0.59
CA VAL A 64 -2.86 39.93 0.08
C VAL A 64 -3.76 40.64 -0.93
N ASN A 65 -3.71 41.97 -0.92
CA ASN A 65 -4.54 42.82 -1.79
C ASN A 65 -3.98 42.88 -3.21
N GLU A 66 -4.80 43.29 -4.18
CA GLU A 66 -4.43 43.30 -5.60
C GLU A 66 -3.20 44.19 -5.91
N GLU A 67 -2.99 45.27 -5.16
CA GLU A 67 -1.78 46.11 -5.31
C GLU A 67 -0.49 45.39 -4.90
N GLU A 68 -0.57 44.42 -3.98
CA GLU A 68 0.59 43.60 -3.55
C GLU A 68 0.92 42.49 -4.56
N TRP A 69 -0.02 42.16 -5.46
CA TRP A 69 0.18 41.21 -6.57
C TRP A 69 0.85 41.83 -7.80
N GLU A 70 0.95 43.16 -7.89
CA GLU A 70 1.59 43.88 -9.01
C GLU A 70 3.11 43.58 -9.15
N CYS A 71 3.75 42.91 -8.20
CA CYS A 71 5.15 42.46 -8.33
C CYS A 71 5.37 41.32 -9.35
N LEU A 72 4.31 40.81 -9.99
CA LEU A 72 4.37 39.77 -11.04
C LEU A 72 3.99 40.26 -12.44
N LYS A 73 3.71 41.57 -12.62
CA LYS A 73 3.58 42.21 -13.95
C LYS A 73 4.92 42.81 -14.39
#